data_AF-A0A527VRJ5-F1
#
_entry.id   AF-A0A527VRJ5-F1
#
_cell.length_a   1.000
_cell.length_b   1.000
_cell.length_c   1.000
_cell.angle_alpha   90.00
_cell.angle_beta   90.00
_cell.angle_gamma   90.00
#
_symmetry.space_group_name_H-M   'P 1'
#
loop_
_entity.id
_entity.type
_entity.pdbx_description
1 polymer ?
#
loop_
_entity_poly.entity_id
_entity_poly.type
_entity_poly.pdbx_seq_one_letter_code
_entity_poly.pdbx_strand_id
1 'polypeptide(L)'
;MLSLLGMVLAIGLVVDDAIVVVENVERQLEAGLKPLAATRAAMAEVTGPIIATTAVLMAVFIPVAFIPGVSGRLYNQFALTVAISVGISAFNSLTLSPALSAAFLRHRGETQFVLFRWFNAGFDWLSHAYAHGVRILIKLRWIML
;
A
#
# COMPACT_ATOMS: atom_id res chain seq x y z
N MET A 1 -23.11 -13.95 4.57
CA MET A 1 -23.33 -12.60 3.99
C MET A 1 -22.31 -11.60 4.50
N LEU A 2 -22.14 -11.45 5.81
CA LEU A 2 -21.18 -10.49 6.37
C LEU A 2 -19.70 -10.87 6.19
N SER A 3 -19.39 -12.16 6.04
CA SER A 3 -18.06 -12.60 5.60
C SER A 3 -17.72 -12.12 4.18
N LEU A 4 -18.67 -12.18 3.24
CA LEU A 4 -18.48 -11.66 1.88
C LEU A 4 -18.31 -10.14 1.89
N LEU A 5 -19.10 -9.42 2.70
CA LEU A 5 -18.91 -7.98 2.89
C LEU A 5 -17.52 -7.66 3.46
N GLY A 6 -17.07 -8.43 4.46
CA GLY A 6 -15.72 -8.32 5.01
C GLY A 6 -14.64 -8.57 3.96
N MET A 7 -14.87 -9.54 3.06
CA MET A 7 -13.95 -9.84 1.96
C MET A 7 -13.88 -8.67 0.97
N VAL A 8 -15.01 -8.08 0.57
CA VAL A 8 -15.03 -6.92 -0.33
C VAL A 8 -14.29 -5.73 0.27
N LEU A 9 -14.48 -5.47 1.57
CA LEU A 9 -13.76 -4.41 2.28
C LEU A 9 -12.27 -4.72 2.41
N ALA A 10 -11.91 -6.00 2.61
CA ALA A 10 -10.53 -6.43 2.70
C ALA A 10 -9.75 -6.25 1.38
N ILE A 11 -10.41 -6.26 0.21
CA ILE A 11 -9.71 -6.07 -1.08
C ILE A 11 -8.87 -4.79 -1.07
N GLY A 12 -9.43 -3.68 -0.60
CA GLY A 12 -8.71 -2.40 -0.56
C GLY A 12 -7.47 -2.45 0.36
N LEU A 13 -7.60 -3.11 1.52
CA LEU A 13 -6.51 -3.27 2.48
C LEU A 13 -5.41 -4.20 1.95
N VAL A 14 -5.80 -5.31 1.32
CA VAL A 14 -4.88 -6.34 0.81
C VAL A 14 -4.11 -5.84 -0.42
N VAL A 15 -4.77 -5.05 -1.27
CA VAL A 15 -4.13 -4.51 -2.48
C VAL A 15 -3.12 -3.42 -2.14
N ASP A 16 -3.34 -2.64 -1.07
CA ASP A 16 -2.42 -1.59 -0.62
C ASP A 16 -1.00 -2.12 -0.36
N ASP A 17 -0.87 -3.20 0.42
CA ASP A 17 0.44 -3.80 0.74
C ASP A 17 1.21 -4.21 -0.52
N ALA A 18 0.53 -4.77 -1.52
CA ALA A 18 1.16 -5.23 -2.76
C ALA A 18 1.56 -4.05 -3.67
N ILE A 19 0.71 -3.02 -3.74
CA ILE A 19 1.00 -1.81 -4.51
C ILE A 19 2.23 -1.10 -3.95
N VAL A 20 2.30 -0.89 -2.63
CA VAL A 20 3.42 -0.19 -1.98
C VAL A 20 4.76 -0.89 -2.29
N VAL A 21 4.80 -2.23 -2.29
CA VAL A 21 6.00 -2.97 -2.67
C VAL A 21 6.36 -2.73 -4.13
N VAL A 22 5.43 -2.95 -5.07
CA VAL A 22 5.71 -2.82 -6.51
C VAL A 22 6.10 -1.40 -6.89
N GLU A 23 5.40 -0.39 -6.36
CA GLU A 23 5.70 1.02 -6.58
C GLU A 23 7.08 1.40 -6.06
N ASN A 24 7.46 0.92 -4.87
CA ASN A 24 8.79 1.20 -4.36
C ASN A 24 9.90 0.48 -5.16
N VAL A 25 9.62 -0.71 -5.70
CA VAL A 25 10.55 -1.39 -6.62
C VAL A 25 10.70 -0.61 -7.94
N GLU A 26 9.60 -0.13 -8.52
CA GLU A 26 9.62 0.76 -9.70
C GLU A 26 10.45 2.01 -9.45
N ARG A 27 10.24 2.70 -8.33
CA ARG A 27 11.03 3.87 -7.94
C ARG A 27 12.54 3.59 -7.89
N GLN A 28 12.93 2.43 -7.37
CA GLN A 28 14.34 2.02 -7.31
C GLN A 28 14.89 1.59 -8.68
N LEU A 29 14.05 1.04 -9.56
CA LEU A 29 14.40 0.75 -10.96
C LEU A 29 14.60 2.03 -11.77
N GLU A 30 13.77 3.06 -11.56
CA GLU A 30 13.91 4.38 -12.16
C GLU A 30 15.19 5.09 -11.70
N ALA A 31 15.60 4.87 -10.44
CA ALA A 31 16.90 5.31 -9.92
C ALA A 31 18.11 4.57 -10.54
N GLY A 32 17.88 3.62 -11.46
CA GLY A 32 18.91 2.94 -12.24
C GLY A 32 19.44 1.64 -11.65
N LEU A 33 18.82 1.11 -10.58
CA LEU A 33 19.22 -0.18 -10.00
C LEU A 33 18.75 -1.35 -10.87
N LYS A 34 19.53 -2.43 -10.90
CA LYS A 34 19.11 -3.70 -11.53
C LYS A 34 17.94 -4.32 -10.76
N PRO A 35 17.01 -5.07 -11.38
CA PRO A 35 15.78 -5.56 -10.74
C PRO A 35 15.95 -6.23 -9.37
N LEU A 36 16.94 -7.10 -9.23
CA LEU A 36 17.21 -7.79 -7.96
C LEU A 36 17.77 -6.85 -6.88
N ALA A 37 18.61 -5.88 -7.26
CA ALA A 37 19.13 -4.87 -6.34
C ALA A 37 18.05 -3.85 -5.96
N ALA A 38 17.24 -3.41 -6.92
CA ALA A 38 16.10 -2.54 -6.72
C ALA A 38 15.10 -3.15 -5.73
N THR A 39 14.78 -4.43 -5.91
CA THR A 39 13.86 -5.15 -5.01
C THR A 39 14.41 -5.22 -3.58
N ARG A 40 15.71 -5.52 -3.40
CA ARG A 40 16.33 -5.57 -2.07
C ARG A 40 16.34 -4.20 -1.39
N ALA A 41 16.69 -3.15 -2.12
CA ALA A 41 16.67 -1.78 -1.61
C ALA A 41 15.24 -1.37 -1.22
N ALA A 42 14.27 -1.66 -2.09
CA ALA A 42 12.86 -1.35 -1.83
C ALA A 42 12.34 -2.06 -0.58
N MET A 43 12.62 -3.36 -0.43
CA MET A 43 12.19 -4.13 0.74
C MET A 43 12.81 -3.61 2.04
N ALA A 44 14.05 -3.11 2.04
CA ALA A 44 14.67 -2.52 3.22
C ALA A 44 13.90 -1.28 3.73
N GLU A 45 13.23 -0.55 2.84
CA GLU A 45 12.46 0.65 3.18
C GLU A 45 11.03 0.31 3.62
N VAL A 46 10.36 -0.65 2.98
CA VAL A 46 8.92 -0.91 3.18
C VAL A 46 8.59 -2.02 4.17
N THR A 47 9.53 -2.92 4.48
CA THR A 47 9.27 -4.06 5.39
C THR A 47 8.80 -3.59 6.77
N GLY A 48 9.47 -2.58 7.35
CA GLY A 48 9.11 -2.02 8.65
C GLY A 48 7.69 -1.42 8.65
N PRO A 49 7.38 -0.49 7.73
CA PRO A 49 6.04 0.05 7.56
C PRO A 49 4.95 -1.01 7.40
N ILE A 50 5.13 -2.01 6.53
CA ILE A 50 4.13 -3.07 6.28
C ILE A 50 3.84 -3.88 7.54
N ILE A 51 4.87 -4.26 8.30
CA ILE A 51 4.68 -4.99 9.56
C ILE A 51 3.94 -4.12 10.58
N ALA A 52 4.28 -2.83 10.65
CA ALA A 52 3.63 -1.89 11.57
C ALA A 52 2.15 -1.67 11.23
N THR A 53 1.80 -1.40 9.98
CA THR A 53 0.41 -1.21 9.55
C THR A 53 -0.41 -2.47 9.74
N THR A 54 0.14 -3.63 9.40
CA THR A 54 -0.49 -4.94 9.64
C THR A 54 -0.78 -5.15 11.13
N ALA A 55 0.20 -4.88 12.00
CA ALA A 55 0.03 -5.01 13.45
C ALA A 55 -1.03 -4.05 13.99
N VAL A 56 -1.09 -2.81 13.48
CA VAL A 56 -2.14 -1.83 13.84
C VAL A 56 -3.52 -2.34 13.40
N LEU A 57 -3.67 -2.84 12.18
CA LEU A 57 -4.94 -3.40 11.71
C LEU A 57 -5.37 -4.61 12.55
N MET A 58 -4.42 -5.49 12.89
CA MET A 58 -4.68 -6.62 13.78
C MET A 58 -5.12 -6.14 15.18
N ALA A 59 -4.48 -5.10 15.72
CA ALA A 59 -4.87 -4.51 17.01
C ALA A 59 -6.27 -3.87 16.98
N VAL A 60 -6.73 -3.40 15.82
CA VAL A 60 -8.09 -2.85 15.66
C VAL A 60 -9.13 -3.96 15.51
N PHE A 61 -8.87 -4.98 14.68
CA PHE A 61 -9.88 -5.98 14.33
C PHE A 61 -9.95 -7.18 15.28
N ILE A 62 -8.83 -7.61 15.87
CA ILE A 62 -8.83 -8.76 16.80
C ILE A 62 -9.75 -8.51 18.01
N PRO A 63 -9.72 -7.35 18.71
CA PRO A 63 -10.60 -7.10 19.86
C PRO A 63 -12.09 -7.12 19.48
N VAL A 64 -12.44 -6.66 18.28
CA VAL A 64 -13.82 -6.64 17.78
C VAL A 64 -14.40 -8.05 17.70
N ALA A 65 -13.56 -9.07 17.48
CA ALA A 65 -14.00 -10.46 17.46
C ALA A 65 -14.45 -10.99 18.83
N PHE A 66 -14.05 -10.35 19.94
CA PHE A 66 -14.35 -10.80 21.30
C PHE A 66 -15.60 -10.14 21.91
N ILE A 67 -16.31 -9.29 21.16
CA ILE A 67 -17.54 -8.65 21.65
C ILE A 67 -18.61 -9.73 21.91
N PRO A 68 -19.20 -9.81 23.12
CA PRO A 68 -20.21 -10.80 23.44
C PRO A 68 -21.60 -10.42 22.89
N GLY A 69 -22.51 -11.40 22.87
CA GLY A 69 -23.91 -11.21 22.48
C GLY A 69 -24.21 -11.48 21.00
N VAL A 70 -25.47 -11.27 20.61
CA VAL A 70 -25.95 -11.59 19.25
C VAL A 70 -25.29 -10.68 18.21
N SER A 71 -25.17 -9.38 18.50
CA SER A 71 -24.45 -8.42 17.66
C SER A 71 -22.96 -8.74 17.57
N GLY A 72 -22.37 -9.24 18.66
CA GLY A 72 -20.98 -9.68 18.70
C GLY A 72 -20.65 -10.81 17.74
N ARG A 73 -21.54 -11.82 17.61
CA ARG A 73 -21.38 -12.89 16.60
C ARG A 73 -21.37 -12.38 15.17
N LEU A 74 -22.13 -11.30 14.91
CA LEU A 74 -22.16 -10.64 13.61
C LEU A 74 -20.82 -9.96 13.27
N TYR A 75 -20.27 -9.22 14.24
CA TYR A 75 -18.98 -8.55 14.10
C TYR A 75 -17.81 -9.54 14.11
N ASN A 76 -17.92 -10.66 14.82
CA ASN A 76 -16.90 -11.70 14.85
C ASN A 76 -16.59 -12.25 13.45
N GLN A 77 -17.62 -12.57 12.66
CA GLN A 77 -17.44 -13.05 11.28
C GLN A 77 -16.74 -12.02 10.40
N PHE A 78 -17.09 -10.74 10.54
CA PHE A 78 -16.47 -9.65 9.79
C PHE A 78 -15.02 -9.42 10.20
N ALA A 79 -14.78 -9.26 11.51
CA ALA A 79 -13.47 -8.97 12.09
C ALA A 79 -12.46 -10.09 11.81
N LEU A 80 -12.87 -11.35 11.97
CA LEU A 80 -12.00 -12.49 11.73
C LEU A 80 -11.65 -12.61 10.23
N THR A 81 -12.61 -12.36 9.33
CA THR A 81 -12.34 -12.38 7.89
C THR A 81 -11.30 -11.33 7.52
N VAL A 82 -11.47 -10.09 7.97
CA VAL A 82 -10.53 -8.99 7.68
C VAL A 82 -9.15 -9.27 8.29
N ALA A 83 -9.08 -9.68 9.56
CA ALA A 83 -7.82 -9.97 10.24
C ALA A 83 -7.01 -11.07 9.54
N ILE A 84 -7.67 -12.16 9.14
CA ILE A 84 -7.00 -13.25 8.41
C ILE A 84 -6.57 -12.79 7.01
N SER A 85 -7.43 -12.07 6.28
CA SER A 85 -7.10 -11.55 4.95
C SER A 85 -5.90 -10.60 4.98
N VAL A 86 -5.86 -9.67 5.93
CA VAL A 86 -4.73 -8.74 6.10
C VAL A 86 -3.46 -9.49 6.52
N GLY A 87 -3.56 -10.47 7.42
CA GLY A 87 -2.41 -11.30 7.80
C GLY A 87 -1.82 -12.08 6.62
N ILE A 88 -2.67 -12.66 5.77
CA ILE A 88 -2.25 -13.35 4.55
C ILE A 88 -1.65 -12.36 3.54
N SER A 89 -2.23 -11.17 3.40
CA SER A 89 -1.69 -10.10 2.54
C SER A 89 -0.28 -9.70 2.94
N ALA A 90 -0.06 -9.40 4.22
CA ALA A 90 1.25 -9.02 4.73
C ALA A 90 2.28 -10.11 4.45
N PHE A 91 1.94 -11.37 4.69
CA PHE A 91 2.81 -12.50 4.35
C PHE A 91 3.12 -12.55 2.85
N ASN A 92 2.11 -12.40 2.00
CA ASN A 92 2.26 -12.42 0.55
C ASN A 92 3.09 -11.23 0.03
N SER A 93 2.88 -10.04 0.61
CA SER A 93 3.59 -8.81 0.24
C SER A 93 5.07 -8.86 0.65
N LEU A 94 5.40 -9.51 1.77
CA LEU A 94 6.79 -9.67 2.20
C LEU A 94 7.54 -10.82 1.49
N THR A 95 6.83 -11.73 0.82
CA THR A 95 7.43 -12.94 0.23
C THR A 95 7.24 -13.02 -1.27
N LEU A 96 6.01 -13.18 -1.74
CA LEU A 96 5.69 -13.42 -3.14
C LEU A 96 5.80 -12.13 -3.97
N SER A 97 5.28 -11.00 -3.49
CA SER A 97 5.33 -9.72 -4.21
C SER A 97 6.76 -9.29 -4.59
N PRO A 98 7.77 -9.33 -3.69
CA PRO A 98 9.14 -9.02 -4.07
C PRO A 98 9.75 -10.09 -4.98
N ALA A 99 9.42 -11.37 -4.80
CA ALA A 99 9.92 -12.43 -5.68
C ALA A 99 9.43 -12.24 -7.13
N LEU A 100 8.15 -11.92 -7.29
CA LEU A 100 7.55 -11.63 -8.60
C LEU A 100 8.10 -10.32 -9.18
N SER A 101 8.28 -9.29 -8.37
CA SER A 101 8.87 -8.02 -8.81
C SER A 101 10.31 -8.22 -9.30
N ALA A 102 11.14 -8.97 -8.57
CA ALA A 102 12.51 -9.26 -9.00
C ALA A 102 12.58 -10.11 -10.29
N ALA A 103 11.60 -10.97 -10.52
CA ALA A 103 11.57 -11.87 -11.67
C ALA A 103 10.99 -11.23 -12.94
N PHE A 104 9.93 -10.44 -12.81
CA PHE A 104 9.14 -9.94 -13.94
C PHE A 104 9.30 -8.44 -14.20
N LEU A 105 9.59 -7.63 -13.18
CA LEU A 105 9.72 -6.19 -13.35
C LEU A 105 11.04 -5.86 -14.05
N ARG A 106 10.93 -5.12 -15.15
CA ARG A 106 12.05 -4.69 -15.98
C ARG A 106 12.00 -3.18 -16.12
N HIS A 107 13.16 -2.56 -16.14
CA HIS A 107 13.30 -1.15 -16.47
C HIS A 107 12.68 -0.90 -17.86
N ARG A 108 11.54 -0.20 -17.91
CA ARG A 108 10.92 0.24 -19.16
C ARG A 108 11.45 1.63 -19.47
N GLY A 109 11.93 1.83 -20.70
CA GLY A 109 12.16 3.18 -21.22
C GLY A 109 10.85 3.96 -21.35
N GLU A 110 10.94 5.28 -21.53
CA GLU A 110 9.75 6.15 -21.62
C GLU A 110 8.66 5.59 -22.54
N THR A 111 7.42 5.62 -22.04
CA THR A 111 6.26 5.10 -22.77
C THR A 111 6.07 5.84 -24.09
N GLN A 112 6.06 5.11 -25.21
CA GLN A 112 5.94 5.65 -26.57
C GLN A 112 4.50 6.14 -26.90
N PHE A 113 3.53 5.85 -26.03
CA PHE A 113 2.12 6.20 -26.25
C PHE A 113 1.80 7.63 -25.84
N VAL A 114 1.26 8.42 -26.77
CA VAL A 114 0.98 9.85 -26.61
C VAL A 114 0.00 10.15 -25.47
N LEU A 115 -1.02 9.31 -25.27
CA LEU A 115 -1.98 9.47 -24.18
C LEU A 115 -1.31 9.35 -22.79
N PHE A 116 -0.42 8.39 -22.63
CA PHE A 116 0.34 8.20 -21.39
C PHE A 116 1.31 9.35 -21.13
N ARG A 117 1.96 9.90 -22.18
CA ARG A 117 2.80 11.10 -22.02
C ARG A 117 2.02 12.32 -21.56
N TRP A 118 0.80 12.53 -22.09
CA TRP A 118 -0.05 13.64 -21.64
C TRP A 118 -0.53 13.45 -20.20
N PHE A 119 -0.92 12.23 -19.83
CA PHE A 119 -1.29 11.89 -18.46
C PHE A 119 -0.13 12.11 -17.48
N ASN A 120 1.07 11.62 -17.81
CA ASN A 120 2.26 11.80 -16.97
C ASN A 120 2.60 13.28 -16.80
N ALA A 121 2.58 14.08 -17.88
CA ALA A 121 2.83 15.52 -17.79
C ALA A 121 1.80 16.25 -16.92
N GLY A 122 0.52 15.84 -16.97
CA GLY A 122 -0.53 16.37 -16.10
C GLY A 122 -0.34 15.96 -14.63
N PHE A 123 0.03 14.71 -14.38
CA PHE A 123 0.30 14.18 -13.05
C PHE A 123 1.52 14.86 -12.40
N ASP A 124 2.59 15.09 -13.17
CA ASP A 124 3.79 15.80 -12.72
C ASP A 124 3.47 17.25 -12.34
N TRP A 125 2.72 17.95 -13.18
CA TRP A 125 2.28 19.31 -12.89
C TRP A 125 1.44 19.37 -11.61
N LEU A 126 0.50 18.44 -11.45
CA LEU A 126 -0.35 18.37 -10.26
C LEU A 126 0.45 18.05 -9.00
N SER A 127 1.39 17.11 -9.08
CA SER A 127 2.29 16.75 -7.98
C SER A 127 3.15 17.94 -7.55
N HIS A 128 3.70 18.70 -8.51
CA HIS A 128 4.45 19.93 -8.21
C HIS A 128 3.60 21.03 -7.60
N ALA A 129 2.38 21.24 -8.11
CA ALA A 129 1.43 22.21 -7.56
C ALA A 129 1.02 21.85 -6.12
N TYR A 130 0.72 20.58 -5.86
CA TYR A 130 0.41 20.05 -4.53
C TYR A 130 1.59 20.25 -3.57
N ALA A 131 2.81 19.88 -3.98
CA ALA A 131 4.01 20.10 -3.18
C ALA A 131 4.26 21.58 -2.85
N HIS A 132 3.99 22.49 -3.79
CA HIS A 132 4.07 23.93 -3.56
C HIS A 132 3.01 24.41 -2.56
N GLY A 133 1.76 23.96 -2.70
CA GLY A 133 0.68 24.28 -1.77
C GLY A 133 0.98 23.83 -0.35
N VAL A 134 1.42 22.58 -0.18
CA VAL A 134 1.83 22.03 1.13
C VAL A 134 2.99 22.84 1.71
N ARG A 135 3.99 23.22 0.90
CA ARG A 135 5.13 24.03 1.36
C ARG A 135 4.72 25.43 1.81
N ILE A 136 3.75 26.06 1.15
CA ILE A 136 3.17 27.34 1.57
C ILE A 136 2.44 27.17 2.90
N LEU A 137 1.61 26.13 3.02
CA LEU A 137 0.84 25.85 4.23
C LEU A 137 1.76 25.57 5.44
N ILE A 138 2.84 24.82 5.24
CA ILE A 138 3.85 24.55 6.29
C ILE A 138 4.56 25.85 6.71
N LYS A 139 4.83 26.79 5.78
CA LYS A 139 5.41 28.10 6.13
C LYS A 139 4.42 28.99 6.88
N LEU A 140 3.13 28.86 6.61
CA LEU A 140 2.05 29.48 7.38
C LEU A 140 1.72 28.75 8.69
N ARG A 141 2.54 27.78 9.16
CA ARG A 141 2.33 27.03 10.42
C ARG A 141 2.02 27.91 11.63
N TRP A 142 2.55 29.13 11.67
CA TRP A 142 2.33 30.09 12.76
C TRP A 142 0.93 30.71 12.78
N ILE A 143 0.15 30.58 11.70
CA ILE A 143 -1.23 31.12 11.59
C ILE A 143 -2.28 30.03 11.88
N MET A 144 -1.89 28.75 11.85
CA MET A 144 -2.78 27.59 12.03
C MET A 144 -2.71 26.94 13.44
N LEU A 145 -1.79 27.39 14.30
CA LEU A 145 -1.70 27.06 15.72
C LEU A 145 -2.24 28.23 16.55
#